data_AF-A0A9W8WDA3-F1
#
_entry.id   AF-A0A9W8WDA3-F1
#
_cell.length_a   1.000
_cell.length_b   1.000
_cell.length_c   1.000
_cell.angle_alpha   90.00
_cell.angle_beta   90.00
_cell.angle_gamma   90.00
#
_symmetry.space_group_name_H-M   'P 1'
#
loop_
_entity.id
_entity.type
_entity.pdbx_description
1 polymer ?
#
loop_
_entity_poly.entity_id
_entity_poly.type
_entity_poly.pdbx_seq_one_letter_code
_entity_poly.pdbx_strand_id
1 'polypeptide(L)'
;MQKPAAAPEYLDPEDMFHEAASLPRVPKEVVNGLVAQQSTKKPDLTEQVAQLEKTVLRAKLLLRREEQLLRETRTNAQNIPDVISNGTRLHALNATRNELISWIETELGKASVDEDGDEDAGGSAGGHDRATADQASINAQLDALKDKYAKYLAARRSLLSTVAERSDPSAAPVLAPPESKQQVGDTDPVPSTYLLTPYIESLLSLSRKQKAMITQKAHTNSTLSKEVKDSCQLLGHLAEESQLLPAHAVAPTSRRRSGLGEVLTSTERPGFTGKVQPWVLAADSAKIATLENVAEQVESGQLALEASMQTLQEIDHLLGQGEVEQDEEPQADTTEDDFWLATGSKTPSKARKHTEKKKVSEQSRDAWSGLHGNLGLIGQEDTA
;
A
#
# COMPACT_ATOMS: atom_id res chain seq x y z
N MET A 1 -0.89 62.33 9.26
CA MET A 1 -1.73 63.00 8.25
C MET A 1 -2.06 61.95 7.18
N GLN A 2 -3.22 61.30 7.26
CA GLN A 2 -3.66 60.30 6.27
C GLN A 2 -4.15 61.04 5.01
N LYS A 3 -3.53 60.77 3.85
CA LYS A 3 -3.99 61.30 2.55
C LYS A 3 -5.19 60.46 2.08
N PRO A 4 -6.24 61.08 1.48
CA PRO A 4 -7.41 60.36 1.02
C PRO A 4 -7.09 59.48 -0.21
N ALA A 5 -7.60 58.24 -0.21
CA ALA A 5 -7.33 57.20 -1.22
C ALA A 5 -7.81 57.51 -2.66
N ALA A 6 -8.43 58.67 -2.88
CA ALA A 6 -8.96 59.11 -4.18
C ALA A 6 -8.09 60.18 -4.87
N ALA A 7 -6.94 60.55 -4.30
CA ALA A 7 -6.02 61.47 -4.95
C ALA A 7 -5.26 60.75 -6.09
N PRO A 8 -5.08 61.37 -7.27
CA PRO A 8 -4.40 60.75 -8.42
C PRO A 8 -2.92 60.44 -8.14
N GLU A 9 -2.32 61.08 -7.14
CA GLU A 9 -0.96 60.83 -6.64
C GLU A 9 -0.88 59.62 -5.70
N TYR A 10 -2.01 59.00 -5.32
CA TYR A 10 -2.02 57.83 -4.42
C TYR A 10 -1.67 56.51 -5.14
N LEU A 11 -1.65 56.53 -6.48
CA LEU A 11 -1.33 55.39 -7.34
C LEU A 11 -0.10 55.68 -8.22
N ASP A 12 0.90 56.36 -7.68
CA ASP A 12 2.18 56.51 -8.37
C ASP A 12 2.93 55.17 -8.27
N PRO A 13 3.22 54.47 -9.39
CA PRO A 13 3.84 53.15 -9.36
C PRO A 13 5.19 53.16 -8.63
N GLU A 14 5.95 54.26 -8.73
CA GLU A 14 7.26 54.34 -8.08
C GLU A 14 7.14 54.37 -6.54
N ASP A 15 6.15 55.09 -5.99
CA ASP A 15 5.87 55.11 -4.55
C ASP A 15 5.30 53.79 -4.00
N MET A 16 4.56 53.04 -4.83
CA MET A 16 4.01 51.73 -4.45
C MET A 16 5.08 50.63 -4.35
N PHE A 17 6.15 50.73 -5.14
CA PHE A 17 7.22 49.72 -5.17
C PHE A 17 8.42 50.06 -4.29
N HIS A 18 8.43 51.23 -3.60
CA HIS A 18 9.50 51.61 -2.69
C HIS A 18 9.60 50.73 -1.43
N GLU A 19 8.51 50.07 -0.99
CA GLU A 19 8.52 49.10 0.12
C GLU A 19 8.56 47.63 -0.34
N ALA A 20 8.51 47.36 -1.66
CA ALA A 20 8.61 46.01 -2.18
C ALA A 20 10.09 45.58 -2.28
N ALA A 21 10.43 44.46 -1.66
CA ALA A 21 11.76 43.86 -1.81
C ALA A 21 12.09 43.67 -3.30
N SER A 22 13.29 44.11 -3.71
CA SER A 22 13.73 44.04 -5.10
C SER A 22 13.52 42.63 -5.66
N LEU A 23 12.73 42.52 -6.73
CA LEU A 23 12.48 41.25 -7.40
C LEU A 23 13.81 40.55 -7.72
N PRO A 24 13.93 39.24 -7.48
CA PRO A 24 15.14 38.51 -7.81
C PRO A 24 15.42 38.66 -9.31
N ARG A 25 16.62 39.15 -9.64
CA ARG A 25 17.05 39.37 -11.02
C ARG A 25 16.98 38.05 -11.77
N VAL A 26 16.03 37.94 -12.69
CA VAL A 26 15.90 36.75 -13.53
C VAL A 26 17.20 36.59 -14.34
N PRO A 27 17.82 35.39 -14.36
CA PRO A 27 19.06 35.17 -15.10
C PRO A 27 18.84 35.50 -16.57
N LYS A 28 19.73 36.33 -17.13
CA LYS A 28 19.64 36.76 -18.54
C LYS A 28 19.74 35.57 -19.49
N GLU A 29 20.33 34.46 -19.05
CA GLU A 29 20.39 33.21 -19.81
C GLU A 29 18.99 32.64 -20.09
N VAL A 30 18.04 32.76 -19.15
CA VAL A 30 16.67 32.22 -19.32
C VAL A 30 15.88 33.06 -20.31
N VAL A 31 16.02 34.39 -20.24
CA VAL A 31 15.33 35.32 -21.15
C VAL A 31 15.94 35.24 -22.56
N ASN A 32 17.27 35.16 -22.67
CA ASN A 32 17.95 35.01 -23.96
C ASN A 32 17.72 33.61 -24.56
N GLY A 33 17.55 32.56 -23.75
CA GLY A 33 17.19 31.22 -24.22
C GLY A 33 15.80 31.18 -24.85
N LEU A 34 14.83 31.92 -24.29
CA LEU A 34 13.48 32.04 -24.86
C LEU A 34 13.48 32.86 -26.16
N VAL A 35 14.26 33.94 -26.23
CA VAL A 35 14.38 34.80 -27.42
C VAL A 35 15.17 34.11 -28.55
N ALA A 36 16.16 33.27 -28.21
CA ALA A 36 16.87 32.44 -29.17
C ALA A 36 15.98 31.36 -29.81
N GLN A 37 14.99 30.83 -29.07
CA GLN A 37 14.02 29.87 -29.62
C GLN A 37 12.96 30.51 -30.53
N GLN A 38 12.70 31.81 -30.41
CA GLN A 38 11.71 32.50 -31.25
C GLN A 38 12.29 33.07 -32.56
N SER A 39 13.62 33.16 -32.70
CA SER A 39 14.27 33.83 -33.84
C SER A 39 14.84 32.90 -34.92
N THR A 40 14.64 31.59 -34.82
CA THR A 40 15.00 30.66 -35.90
C THR A 40 13.93 30.71 -36.99
N LYS A 41 14.31 31.18 -38.18
CA LYS A 41 13.55 30.98 -39.43
C LYS A 41 13.05 29.54 -39.47
N LYS A 42 11.77 29.33 -39.82
CA LYS A 42 11.12 28.02 -39.96
C LYS A 42 12.15 27.00 -40.46
N PRO A 43 12.64 26.07 -39.61
CA PRO A 43 13.68 25.15 -40.04
C PRO A 43 13.11 24.32 -41.18
N ASP A 44 13.93 24.10 -42.19
CA ASP A 44 13.54 23.32 -43.37
C ASP A 44 12.93 21.99 -42.90
N LEU A 45 11.82 21.57 -43.51
CA LEU A 45 11.04 20.42 -43.03
C LEU A 45 11.92 19.16 -42.95
N THR A 46 12.92 19.07 -43.82
CA THR A 46 13.92 18.01 -43.87
C THR A 46 14.83 18.00 -42.62
N GLU A 47 15.24 19.17 -42.13
CA GLU A 47 16.04 19.32 -40.91
C GLU A 47 15.23 18.96 -39.66
N GLN A 48 13.94 19.32 -39.63
CA GLN A 48 13.04 18.93 -38.54
C GLN A 48 12.83 17.41 -38.50
N VAL A 49 12.64 16.78 -39.66
CA VAL A 49 12.52 15.32 -39.77
C VAL A 49 13.82 14.64 -39.32
N ALA A 50 14.99 15.10 -39.77
CA ALA A 50 16.28 14.57 -39.34
C ALA A 50 16.50 14.76 -37.81
N GLN A 51 16.06 15.88 -37.25
CA GLN A 51 16.12 16.13 -35.81
C GLN A 51 15.17 15.20 -35.04
N LEU A 52 13.97 14.95 -35.56
CA LEU A 52 13.02 13.98 -34.98
C LEU A 52 13.52 12.55 -35.08
N GLU A 53 14.10 12.15 -36.21
CA GLU A 53 14.73 10.83 -36.35
C GLU A 53 15.85 10.64 -35.35
N LYS A 54 16.69 11.66 -35.15
CA LYS A 54 17.76 11.65 -34.14
C LYS A 54 17.21 11.57 -32.72
N THR A 55 16.14 12.29 -32.38
CA THR A 55 15.54 12.23 -31.05
C THR A 55 14.83 10.90 -30.81
N VAL A 56 14.14 10.36 -31.81
CA VAL A 56 13.50 9.04 -31.77
C VAL A 56 14.54 7.94 -31.60
N LEU A 57 15.65 8.00 -32.33
CA LEU A 57 16.74 7.03 -32.19
C LEU A 57 17.38 7.12 -30.81
N ARG A 58 17.63 8.33 -30.30
CA ARG A 58 18.14 8.54 -28.93
C ARG A 58 17.16 8.01 -27.88
N ALA A 59 15.87 8.28 -28.04
CA ALA A 59 14.83 7.80 -27.13
C ALA A 59 14.73 6.27 -27.16
N LYS A 60 14.80 5.64 -28.33
CA LYS A 60 14.82 4.17 -28.47
C LYS A 60 16.04 3.55 -27.78
N LEU A 61 17.22 4.16 -27.90
CA LEU A 61 18.42 3.68 -27.20
C LEU A 61 18.31 3.82 -25.68
N LEU A 62 17.76 4.93 -25.19
CA LEU A 62 17.51 5.12 -23.76
C LEU A 62 16.49 4.11 -23.22
N LEU A 63 15.40 3.87 -23.95
CA LEU A 63 14.40 2.87 -23.59
C LEU A 63 15.01 1.47 -23.52
N ARG A 64 15.83 1.08 -24.51
CA ARG A 64 16.50 -0.23 -24.50
C ARG A 64 17.44 -0.39 -23.30
N ARG A 65 18.14 0.68 -22.91
CA ARG A 65 18.99 0.70 -21.72
C ARG A 65 18.17 0.56 -20.44
N GLU A 66 17.05 1.28 -20.33
CA GLU A 66 16.16 1.20 -19.18
C GLU A 66 15.50 -0.18 -19.08
N GLU A 67 15.04 -0.76 -20.18
CA GLU A 67 14.52 -2.12 -20.22
C GLU A 67 15.58 -3.16 -19.78
N GLN A 68 16.84 -2.97 -20.20
CA GLN A 68 17.92 -3.84 -19.76
C GLN A 68 18.16 -3.72 -18.26
N LEU A 69 18.22 -2.50 -17.72
CA LEU A 69 18.34 -2.26 -16.28
C LEU A 69 17.14 -2.80 -15.49
N LEU A 70 15.93 -2.68 -16.05
CA LEU A 70 14.72 -3.26 -15.46
C LEU A 70 14.76 -4.79 -15.46
N ARG A 71 15.29 -5.40 -16.52
CA ARG A 71 15.49 -6.87 -16.57
C ARG A 71 16.53 -7.30 -15.55
N GLU A 72 17.67 -6.63 -15.48
CA GLU A 72 18.74 -6.91 -14.51
C GLU A 72 18.28 -6.76 -13.05
N THR A 73 17.54 -5.69 -12.75
CA THR A 73 16.97 -5.47 -11.41
C THR A 73 15.87 -6.48 -11.08
N ARG A 74 15.03 -6.85 -12.05
CA ARG A 74 14.01 -7.90 -11.86
C ARG A 74 14.63 -9.27 -11.63
N THR A 75 15.69 -9.63 -12.36
CA THR A 75 16.42 -10.88 -12.09
C THR A 75 17.10 -10.85 -10.72
N ASN A 76 17.69 -9.72 -10.34
CA ASN A 76 18.26 -9.57 -8.99
C ASN A 76 17.18 -9.66 -7.90
N ALA A 77 16.00 -9.09 -8.12
CA ALA A 77 14.88 -9.18 -7.17
C ALA A 77 14.30 -10.60 -7.09
N GLN A 78 14.25 -11.33 -8.21
CA GLN A 78 13.84 -12.75 -8.22
C GLN A 78 14.87 -13.67 -7.55
N ASN A 79 16.15 -13.27 -7.52
CA ASN A 79 17.20 -13.97 -6.81
C ASN A 79 17.23 -13.65 -5.30
N ILE A 80 16.43 -12.70 -4.82
CA ILE A 80 16.21 -12.51 -3.39
C ILE A 80 15.23 -13.60 -2.96
N PRO A 81 15.63 -14.55 -2.10
CA PRO A 81 14.72 -15.58 -1.62
C PRO A 81 13.58 -14.93 -0.85
N ASP A 82 12.35 -15.14 -1.31
CA ASP A 82 11.09 -14.65 -0.69
C ASP A 82 10.95 -15.11 0.78
N VAL A 83 11.67 -16.18 1.14
CA VAL A 83 11.84 -16.66 2.50
C VAL A 83 13.29 -16.41 2.96
N ILE A 84 13.56 -15.20 3.44
CA ILE A 84 14.78 -14.92 4.22
C ILE A 84 14.73 -15.82 5.46
N SER A 85 15.63 -16.79 5.55
CA SER A 85 15.67 -17.72 6.67
C SER A 85 15.76 -16.95 8.00
N ASN A 86 15.06 -17.39 9.04
CA ASN A 86 15.09 -16.70 10.33
C ASN A 86 16.52 -16.51 10.86
N GLY A 87 17.45 -17.41 10.52
CA GLY A 87 18.88 -17.28 10.83
C GLY A 87 19.57 -16.12 10.12
N THR A 88 19.28 -15.87 8.85
CA THR A 88 19.83 -14.71 8.12
C THR A 88 19.22 -13.39 8.60
N ARG A 89 17.93 -13.38 8.94
CA ARG A 89 17.29 -12.22 9.59
C ARG A 89 17.89 -11.91 10.96
N LEU A 90 18.11 -12.93 11.79
CA LEU A 90 18.76 -12.76 13.10
C LEU A 90 20.21 -12.30 12.95
N HIS A 91 20.94 -12.84 11.98
CA HIS A 91 22.30 -12.38 11.69
C HIS A 91 22.32 -10.92 11.22
N ALA A 92 21.43 -10.52 10.31
CA ALA A 92 21.31 -9.15 9.86
C ALA A 92 20.94 -8.20 11.02
N LEU A 93 19.97 -8.58 11.85
CA LEU A 93 19.59 -7.79 13.03
C LEU A 93 20.77 -7.68 14.01
N ASN A 94 21.48 -8.77 14.27
CA ASN A 94 22.65 -8.76 15.13
C ASN A 94 23.78 -7.89 14.54
N ALA A 95 23.99 -7.93 13.22
CA ALA A 95 24.94 -7.05 12.54
C ALA A 95 24.54 -5.57 12.68
N THR A 96 23.27 -5.22 12.44
CA THR A 96 22.78 -3.84 12.66
C THR A 96 22.89 -3.39 14.11
N ARG A 97 22.66 -4.31 15.06
CA ARG A 97 22.84 -4.05 16.48
C ARG A 97 24.30 -3.76 16.82
N ASN A 98 25.22 -4.58 16.30
CA ASN A 98 26.64 -4.41 16.55
C ASN A 98 27.18 -3.12 15.90
N GLU A 99 26.71 -2.77 14.71
CA GLU A 99 27.05 -1.48 14.09
C GLU A 99 26.47 -0.30 14.88
N LEU A 100 25.23 -0.38 15.35
CA LEU A 100 24.65 0.67 16.22
C LEU A 100 25.42 0.80 17.53
N ILE A 101 25.80 -0.31 18.16
CA ILE A 101 26.62 -0.30 19.37
C ILE A 101 27.96 0.34 19.08
N SER A 102 28.66 -0.08 18.02
CA SER A 102 29.93 0.51 17.62
C SER A 102 29.80 2.00 17.27
N TRP A 103 28.72 2.40 16.59
CA TRP A 103 28.44 3.80 16.28
C TRP A 103 28.17 4.60 17.56
N ILE A 104 27.36 4.08 18.49
CA ILE A 104 27.10 4.73 19.78
C ILE A 104 28.38 4.80 20.61
N GLU A 105 29.18 3.74 20.65
CA GLU A 105 30.47 3.71 21.37
C GLU A 105 31.47 4.69 20.76
N THR A 106 31.52 4.81 19.43
CA THR A 106 32.39 5.79 18.77
C THR A 106 31.89 7.22 18.93
N GLU A 107 30.58 7.47 18.89
CA GLU A 107 30.01 8.79 19.16
C GLU A 107 30.16 9.18 20.64
N LEU A 108 29.98 8.26 21.58
CA LEU A 108 30.26 8.48 23.01
C LEU A 108 31.76 8.69 23.25
N GLY A 109 32.61 7.94 22.55
CA GLY A 109 34.07 8.12 22.59
C GLY A 109 34.49 9.51 22.08
N LYS A 110 33.89 9.98 20.98
CA LYS A 110 34.13 11.35 20.46
C LYS A 110 33.61 12.41 21.43
N ALA A 111 32.40 12.25 21.96
CA ALA A 111 31.82 13.17 22.94
C ALA A 111 32.60 13.21 24.28
N SER A 112 33.38 12.16 24.59
CA SER A 112 34.28 12.11 25.74
C SER A 112 35.67 12.71 25.47
N VAL A 113 36.06 12.88 24.20
CA VAL A 113 37.41 13.34 23.81
C VAL A 113 37.45 14.84 23.54
N ASP A 114 36.31 15.51 23.37
CA ASP A 114 36.25 16.97 23.13
C ASP A 114 36.55 17.85 24.37
N GLU A 115 36.98 17.29 25.51
CA GLU A 115 37.47 18.09 26.66
C GLU A 115 38.99 18.04 26.91
N ASP A 116 39.77 17.22 26.23
CA ASP A 116 41.23 17.27 26.36
C ASP A 116 41.88 17.54 25.00
N GLY A 117 42.44 18.74 24.91
CA GLY A 117 43.13 19.24 23.73
C GLY A 117 44.27 18.33 23.27
N ASP A 118 44.28 18.17 21.95
CA ASP A 118 45.45 18.05 21.07
C ASP A 118 46.81 18.18 21.79
N GLU A 119 47.52 17.07 22.01
CA GLU A 119 48.97 16.97 21.77
C GLU A 119 49.39 15.53 21.47
N ASP A 120 50.38 15.48 20.59
CA ASP A 120 51.02 14.37 19.90
C ASP A 120 51.73 13.34 20.81
N ALA A 121 51.92 12.16 20.24
CA ALA A 121 52.96 11.17 20.54
C ALA A 121 53.18 10.69 21.99
N GLY A 122 52.88 9.39 22.20
CA GLY A 122 53.87 8.49 22.80
C GLY A 122 53.44 7.74 24.08
N GLY A 123 53.79 6.45 24.11
CA GLY A 123 54.17 5.80 25.36
C GLY A 123 53.04 5.13 26.15
N SER A 124 52.76 3.89 25.78
CA SER A 124 52.18 2.88 26.68
C SER A 124 52.97 2.77 27.99
N ALA A 125 52.41 3.23 29.12
CA ALA A 125 52.56 2.67 30.48
C ALA A 125 51.87 3.56 31.54
N GLY A 126 50.55 3.47 31.70
CA GLY A 126 49.85 4.23 32.76
C GLY A 126 48.41 3.81 33.07
N GLY A 127 47.95 2.66 32.57
CA GLY A 127 46.52 2.28 32.60
C GLY A 127 45.98 1.78 33.94
N HIS A 128 46.82 1.56 34.97
CA HIS A 128 46.34 0.96 36.22
C HIS A 128 45.97 1.98 37.31
N ASP A 129 46.66 3.13 37.40
CA ASP A 129 46.37 4.14 38.42
C ASP A 129 45.16 5.03 38.05
N ARG A 130 44.86 5.21 36.76
CA ARG A 130 43.67 5.98 36.32
C ARG A 130 42.37 5.20 36.57
N ALA A 131 42.38 3.88 36.34
CA ALA A 131 41.21 3.03 36.56
C ALA A 131 40.85 2.88 38.06
N THR A 132 41.83 2.91 38.97
CA THR A 132 41.57 2.82 40.42
C THR A 132 41.09 4.16 40.99
N ALA A 133 41.58 5.29 40.48
CA ALA A 133 41.07 6.62 40.81
C ALA A 133 39.62 6.81 40.34
N ASP A 134 39.29 6.35 39.13
CA ASP A 134 37.93 6.37 38.60
C ASP A 134 36.99 5.48 39.44
N GLN A 135 37.43 4.28 39.82
CA GLN A 135 36.63 3.40 40.67
C GLN A 135 36.40 3.96 42.09
N ALA A 136 37.40 4.62 42.68
CA ALA A 136 37.27 5.29 43.96
C ALA A 136 36.31 6.49 43.89
N SER A 137 36.34 7.24 42.79
CA SER A 137 35.41 8.36 42.53
C SER A 137 33.97 7.87 42.35
N ILE A 138 33.76 6.76 41.63
CA ILE A 138 32.45 6.13 41.44
C ILE A 138 31.89 5.64 42.78
N ASN A 139 32.72 5.00 43.60
CA ASN A 139 32.30 4.54 44.92
C ASN A 139 31.92 5.72 45.85
N ALA A 140 32.67 6.82 45.81
CA ALA A 140 32.34 8.03 46.56
C ALA A 140 31.00 8.65 46.10
N GLN A 141 30.72 8.64 44.79
CA GLN A 141 29.44 9.10 44.24
C GLN A 141 28.28 8.17 44.63
N LEU A 142 28.50 6.86 44.64
CA LEU A 142 27.52 5.87 45.10
C LEU A 142 27.19 6.05 46.58
N ASP A 143 28.18 6.30 47.43
CA ASP A 143 27.96 6.54 48.85
C ASP A 143 27.23 7.88 49.09
N ALA A 144 27.57 8.93 48.34
CA ALA A 144 26.82 10.18 48.35
C ALA A 144 25.36 10.00 47.90
N LEU A 145 25.09 9.10 46.95
CA LEU A 145 23.74 8.78 46.50
C LEU A 145 22.96 7.99 47.56
N LYS A 146 23.60 7.03 48.22
CA LYS A 146 23.00 6.29 49.36
C LYS A 146 22.63 7.23 50.49
N ASP A 147 23.49 8.19 50.83
CA ASP A 147 23.22 9.20 51.86
C ASP A 147 22.05 10.11 51.48
N LYS A 148 21.98 10.55 50.22
CA LYS A 148 20.83 11.32 49.71
C LYS A 148 19.54 10.51 49.79
N TYR A 149 19.59 9.23 49.44
CA TYR A 149 18.44 8.34 49.50
C TYR A 149 18.01 8.04 50.95
N ALA A 150 18.95 7.88 51.87
CA ALA A 150 18.67 7.73 53.30
C ALA A 150 18.00 8.98 53.89
N LYS A 151 18.47 10.19 53.51
CA LYS A 151 17.83 11.45 53.88
C LYS A 151 16.41 11.57 53.31
N TYR A 152 16.21 11.18 52.05
CA TYR A 152 14.89 11.13 51.43
C TYR A 152 13.93 10.17 52.17
N LEU A 153 14.38 8.96 52.50
CA LEU A 153 13.58 8.00 53.26
C LEU A 153 13.26 8.50 54.67
N ALA A 154 14.20 9.16 55.35
CA ALA A 154 13.97 9.77 56.65
C ALA A 154 12.91 10.89 56.59
N ALA A 155 13.01 11.79 55.61
CA ALA A 155 12.04 12.85 55.38
C ALA A 155 10.65 12.28 54.99
N ARG A 156 10.60 11.21 54.21
CA ARG A 156 9.34 10.54 53.87
C ARG A 156 8.73 9.86 55.09
N ARG A 157 9.53 9.23 55.95
CA ARG A 157 9.06 8.64 57.21
C ARG A 157 8.56 9.70 58.18
N SER A 158 9.23 10.85 58.30
CA SER A 158 8.75 11.95 59.14
C SER A 158 7.46 12.56 58.59
N LEU A 159 7.32 12.68 57.27
CA LEU A 159 6.07 13.13 56.66
C LEU A 159 4.94 12.13 56.97
N LEU A 160 5.18 10.84 56.77
CA LEU A 160 4.21 9.81 57.10
C LEU A 160 3.87 9.77 58.59
N SER A 161 4.82 10.01 59.50
CA SER A 161 4.51 10.08 60.93
C SER A 161 3.68 11.32 61.28
N THR A 162 3.95 12.49 60.69
CA THR A 162 3.10 13.69 60.89
C THR A 162 1.69 13.52 60.32
N VAL A 163 1.54 12.78 59.22
CA VAL A 163 0.22 12.44 58.67
C VAL A 163 -0.48 11.40 59.54
N ALA A 164 0.25 10.43 60.09
CA ALA A 164 -0.28 9.42 61.00
C ALA A 164 -0.73 10.02 62.34
N GLU A 165 0.04 10.94 62.93
CA GLU A 165 -0.32 11.71 64.14
C GLU A 165 -1.54 12.62 63.89
N ARG A 166 -1.70 13.13 62.67
CA ARG A 166 -2.90 13.89 62.27
C ARG A 166 -4.11 12.99 62.00
N SER A 167 -3.91 11.68 61.86
CA SER A 167 -4.94 10.68 61.61
C SER A 167 -5.22 9.79 62.83
N ASP A 168 -5.15 10.34 64.05
CA ASP A 168 -5.80 9.69 65.19
C ASP A 168 -7.33 9.70 64.96
N PRO A 169 -7.99 8.53 64.85
CA PRO A 169 -9.43 8.44 64.64
C PRO A 169 -10.13 8.53 66.01
N SER A 170 -10.18 9.72 66.59
CA SER A 170 -11.01 9.98 67.78
C SER A 170 -11.55 11.41 67.75
N ALA A 171 -12.44 11.67 66.81
CA ALA A 171 -13.50 12.67 66.96
C ALA A 171 -14.58 12.37 65.92
N ALA A 172 -15.80 12.12 66.40
CA ALA A 172 -17.00 12.00 65.60
C ALA A 172 -17.23 13.24 64.72
N PRO A 173 -17.85 13.11 63.52
CA PRO A 173 -18.05 14.25 62.64
C PRO A 173 -19.21 15.10 63.16
N VAL A 174 -18.90 16.24 63.77
CA VAL A 174 -19.88 17.30 64.00
C VAL A 174 -20.08 18.04 62.69
N LEU A 175 -21.27 17.87 62.10
CA LEU A 175 -21.81 18.72 61.05
C LEU A 175 -22.03 20.12 61.64
N ALA A 176 -21.15 21.06 61.32
CA ALA A 176 -21.42 22.50 61.42
C ALA A 176 -20.66 23.26 60.33
N PRO A 177 -21.30 24.23 59.63
CA PRO A 177 -20.66 25.04 58.60
C PRO A 177 -19.69 26.06 59.23
N PRO A 178 -18.53 26.35 58.61
CA PRO A 178 -17.60 27.34 59.16
C PRO A 178 -18.08 28.76 58.86
N GLU A 179 -18.59 29.43 59.89
CA GLU A 179 -18.41 30.88 60.01
C GLU A 179 -17.04 31.13 60.66
N SER A 180 -16.06 31.54 59.87
CA SER A 180 -14.86 32.20 60.41
C SER A 180 -14.60 33.48 59.63
N LYS A 181 -15.11 34.59 60.20
CA LYS A 181 -14.57 35.93 60.00
C LYS A 181 -13.13 35.93 60.49
N GLN A 182 -12.19 35.86 59.56
CA GLN A 182 -10.80 36.24 59.82
C GLN A 182 -10.57 37.58 59.14
N GLN A 183 -10.73 38.64 59.95
CA GLN A 183 -10.22 39.97 59.69
C GLN A 183 -8.69 39.84 59.64
N VAL A 184 -8.13 39.86 58.44
CA VAL A 184 -6.71 40.15 58.22
C VAL A 184 -6.64 41.61 57.79
N GLY A 185 -5.80 42.36 58.49
CA GLY A 185 -5.73 43.81 58.41
C GLY A 185 -5.39 44.35 57.03
N ASP A 186 -5.92 45.56 56.81
CA ASP A 186 -5.57 46.49 55.75
C ASP A 186 -4.06 46.55 55.55
N THR A 187 -3.62 46.02 54.42
CA THR A 187 -2.66 46.70 53.56
C THR A 187 -3.15 46.45 52.15
N ASP A 188 -3.55 47.50 51.45
CA ASP A 188 -3.79 47.47 50.01
C ASP A 188 -2.43 47.45 49.28
N PRO A 189 -2.00 46.33 48.68
CA PRO A 189 -1.14 46.41 47.50
C PRO A 189 -2.05 46.62 46.28
N VAL A 190 -1.77 47.70 45.57
CA VAL A 190 -2.22 48.00 44.21
C VAL A 190 -2.44 46.70 43.39
N PRO A 191 -3.57 46.55 42.67
CA PRO A 191 -4.07 45.25 42.28
C PRO A 191 -3.34 44.71 41.03
N SER A 192 -2.18 44.09 41.25
CA SER A 192 -1.46 43.29 40.25
C SER A 192 -2.23 42.02 39.83
N THR A 193 -3.29 41.68 40.58
CA THR A 193 -4.21 40.57 40.32
C THR A 193 -4.95 40.73 38.99
N TYR A 194 -5.35 41.95 38.59
CA TYR A 194 -6.08 42.15 37.32
C TYR A 194 -5.24 41.85 36.07
N LEU A 195 -3.91 41.94 36.15
CA LEU A 195 -3.03 41.64 35.01
C LEU A 195 -2.92 40.13 34.74
N LEU A 196 -2.93 39.29 35.79
CA LEU A 196 -2.85 37.83 35.67
C LEU A 196 -4.21 37.15 35.47
N THR A 197 -5.30 37.79 35.90
CA THR A 197 -6.67 37.25 35.78
C THR A 197 -7.03 36.78 34.35
N PRO A 198 -6.78 37.55 33.27
CA PRO A 198 -7.10 37.08 31.91
C PRO A 198 -6.25 35.88 31.46
N TYR A 199 -5.00 35.78 31.92
CA TYR A 199 -4.15 34.62 31.62
C TYR A 199 -4.62 33.36 32.34
N ILE A 200 -5.05 33.49 33.60
CA ILE A 200 -5.62 32.37 34.35
C ILE A 200 -6.96 31.94 33.75
N GLU A 201 -7.80 32.88 33.34
CA GLU A 201 -9.08 32.58 32.67
C GLU A 201 -8.86 31.89 31.32
N SER A 202 -7.91 32.37 30.52
CA SER A 202 -7.54 31.72 29.26
C SER A 202 -6.99 30.30 29.48
N LEU A 203 -6.15 30.09 30.50
CA LEU A 203 -5.62 28.76 30.86
C LEU A 203 -6.73 27.82 31.34
N LEU A 204 -7.68 28.31 32.15
CA LEU A 204 -8.86 27.55 32.56
C LEU A 204 -9.75 27.20 31.36
N SER A 205 -9.94 28.12 30.42
CA SER A 205 -10.68 27.87 29.19
C SER A 205 -10.00 26.80 28.32
N LEU A 206 -8.66 26.84 28.22
CA LEU A 206 -7.86 25.86 27.50
C LEU A 206 -7.93 24.49 28.18
N SER A 207 -7.84 24.44 29.51
CA SER A 207 -8.01 23.21 30.28
C SER A 207 -9.39 22.58 30.05
N ARG A 208 -10.46 23.38 30.03
CA ARG A 208 -11.82 22.91 29.70
C ARG A 208 -11.89 22.35 28.27
N LYS A 209 -11.31 23.04 27.29
CA LYS A 209 -11.23 22.57 25.89
C LYS A 209 -10.45 21.26 25.77
N GLN A 210 -9.31 21.14 26.45
CA GLN A 210 -8.51 19.93 26.46
C GLN A 210 -9.29 18.75 27.07
N LYS A 211 -9.98 18.98 28.20
CA LYS A 211 -10.85 17.96 28.80
C LYS A 211 -11.95 17.52 27.84
N ALA A 212 -12.63 18.47 27.20
CA ALA A 212 -13.65 18.18 26.18
C ALA A 212 -13.08 17.35 25.02
N MET A 213 -11.91 17.72 24.51
CA MET A 213 -11.23 16.98 23.43
C MET A 213 -10.83 15.56 23.86
N ILE A 214 -10.34 15.38 25.08
CA ILE A 214 -10.01 14.05 25.63
C ILE A 214 -11.28 13.20 25.74
N THR A 215 -12.38 13.77 26.24
CA THR A 215 -13.66 13.04 26.33
C THR A 215 -14.21 12.67 24.95
N GLN A 216 -14.11 13.57 23.98
CA GLN A 216 -14.51 13.30 22.60
C GLN A 216 -13.66 12.19 21.99
N LYS A 217 -12.33 12.28 22.12
CA LYS A 217 -11.39 11.24 21.63
C LYS A 217 -11.69 9.88 22.26
N ALA A 218 -11.95 9.84 23.56
CA ALA A 218 -12.30 8.62 24.27
C ALA A 218 -13.62 8.04 23.75
N HIS A 219 -14.64 8.88 23.55
CA HIS A 219 -15.92 8.47 22.98
C HIS A 219 -15.75 7.91 21.56
N THR A 220 -15.07 8.64 20.66
CA THR A 220 -14.86 8.18 19.28
C THR A 220 -14.06 6.89 19.21
N ASN A 221 -13.06 6.72 20.08
CA ASN A 221 -12.28 5.49 20.13
C ASN A 221 -13.11 4.31 20.66
N SER A 222 -13.97 4.56 21.66
CA SER A 222 -14.89 3.56 22.19
C SER A 222 -15.91 3.12 21.14
N THR A 223 -16.52 4.06 20.41
CA THR A 223 -17.45 3.75 19.33
C THR A 223 -16.77 3.02 18.19
N LEU A 224 -15.58 3.46 17.74
CA LEU A 224 -14.82 2.77 16.70
C LEU A 224 -14.45 1.34 17.13
N SER A 225 -14.00 1.16 18.36
CA SER A 225 -13.67 -0.15 18.91
C SER A 225 -14.87 -1.08 18.97
N LYS A 226 -16.07 -0.53 19.25
CA LYS A 226 -17.33 -1.29 19.22
C LYS A 226 -17.68 -1.71 17.79
N GLU A 227 -17.69 -0.77 16.84
CA GLU A 227 -17.98 -1.03 15.43
C GLU A 227 -17.03 -2.07 14.82
N VAL A 228 -15.73 -1.99 15.14
CA VAL A 228 -14.73 -2.97 14.68
C VAL A 228 -15.03 -4.36 15.25
N LYS A 229 -15.42 -4.45 16.53
CA LYS A 229 -15.78 -5.74 17.15
C LYS A 229 -17.06 -6.32 16.56
N ASP A 230 -18.06 -5.49 16.33
CA ASP A 230 -19.35 -5.90 15.75
C ASP A 230 -19.15 -6.35 14.29
N SER A 231 -18.38 -5.60 13.51
CA SER A 231 -17.99 -5.98 12.14
C SER A 231 -17.17 -7.27 12.11
N CYS A 232 -16.26 -7.48 13.06
CA CYS A 232 -15.50 -8.72 13.19
C CYS A 232 -16.38 -9.92 13.56
N GLN A 233 -17.45 -9.73 14.32
CA GLN A 233 -18.41 -10.79 14.65
C GLN A 233 -19.25 -11.13 13.43
N LEU A 234 -19.78 -10.11 12.74
CA LEU A 234 -20.54 -10.28 11.51
C LEU A 234 -19.73 -11.02 10.43
N LEU A 235 -18.47 -10.62 10.21
CA LEU A 235 -17.57 -11.33 9.29
C LEU A 235 -17.31 -12.79 9.72
N GLY A 236 -17.32 -13.07 11.03
CA GLY A 236 -17.21 -14.43 11.54
C GLY A 236 -18.44 -15.28 11.18
N HIS A 237 -19.64 -14.75 11.41
CA HIS A 237 -20.89 -15.42 11.04
C HIS A 237 -21.01 -15.61 9.53
N LEU A 238 -20.70 -14.58 8.74
CA LEU A 238 -20.67 -14.69 7.29
C LEU A 238 -19.66 -15.75 6.82
N ALA A 239 -18.52 -15.90 7.53
CA ALA A 239 -17.54 -16.91 7.18
C ALA A 239 -18.05 -18.33 7.44
N GLU A 240 -18.78 -18.54 8.54
CA GLU A 240 -19.45 -19.80 8.88
C GLU A 240 -20.56 -20.17 7.88
N GLU A 241 -21.27 -19.18 7.35
CA GLU A 241 -22.33 -19.39 6.34
C GLU A 241 -21.78 -19.51 4.91
N SER A 242 -20.59 -18.99 4.64
CA SER A 242 -20.03 -18.98 3.29
C SER A 242 -19.58 -20.38 2.84
N GLN A 243 -19.99 -20.75 1.63
CA GLN A 243 -19.44 -21.93 0.95
C GLN A 243 -18.16 -21.60 0.17
N LEU A 244 -17.87 -20.32 -0.03
CA LEU A 244 -16.70 -19.83 -0.77
C LEU A 244 -15.40 -20.07 -0.01
N LEU A 245 -15.36 -19.78 1.31
CA LEU A 245 -14.16 -19.95 2.12
C LEU A 245 -13.74 -21.44 2.27
N PRO A 246 -14.67 -22.40 2.46
CA PRO A 246 -14.31 -23.82 2.42
C PRO A 246 -13.91 -24.32 1.03
N ALA A 247 -14.60 -23.89 -0.03
CA ALA A 247 -14.32 -24.33 -1.40
C ALA A 247 -12.95 -23.82 -1.90
N HIS A 248 -12.57 -22.62 -1.48
CA HIS A 248 -11.28 -22.01 -1.77
C HIS A 248 -10.44 -21.84 -0.49
N ALA A 249 -10.47 -22.85 0.36
CA ALA A 249 -9.63 -22.88 1.54
C ALA A 249 -8.18 -22.85 1.06
N VAL A 250 -7.50 -21.72 1.29
CA VAL A 250 -6.05 -21.63 1.10
C VAL A 250 -5.47 -22.71 2.00
N ALA A 251 -4.95 -23.78 1.38
CA ALA A 251 -4.38 -24.91 2.08
C ALA A 251 -3.46 -24.34 3.17
N PRO A 252 -3.61 -24.76 4.45
CA PRO A 252 -2.75 -24.27 5.50
C PRO A 252 -1.34 -24.66 5.10
N THR A 253 -0.55 -23.68 4.65
CA THR A 253 0.85 -23.89 4.31
C THR A 253 1.50 -24.43 5.58
N SER A 254 1.65 -25.75 5.65
CA SER A 254 2.50 -26.43 6.61
C SER A 254 2.42 -25.82 8.03
N ARG A 255 1.30 -26.01 8.74
CA ARG A 255 1.40 -26.19 10.20
C ARG A 255 2.16 -27.50 10.41
N ARG A 256 3.49 -27.48 10.24
CA ARG A 256 4.37 -28.39 10.97
C ARG A 256 4.11 -28.11 12.43
N ARG A 257 3.24 -28.92 13.03
CA ARG A 257 3.38 -29.54 14.34
C ARG A 257 4.49 -28.89 15.18
N SER A 258 4.21 -27.72 15.74
CA SER A 258 4.95 -27.16 16.88
C SER A 258 3.97 -27.11 18.04
N GLY A 259 3.69 -28.29 18.59
CA GLY A 259 2.89 -28.44 19.79
C GLY A 259 3.73 -28.06 20.99
N LEU A 260 3.99 -26.76 21.19
CA LEU A 260 4.33 -26.13 22.48
C LEU A 260 4.48 -24.61 22.27
N GLY A 261 3.38 -23.88 22.11
CA GLY A 261 3.45 -22.41 21.95
C GLY A 261 2.11 -21.70 21.81
N GLU A 262 1.04 -22.42 21.48
CA GLU A 262 -0.32 -21.87 21.26
C GLU A 262 -1.12 -21.66 22.56
N VAL A 263 -0.44 -21.38 23.67
CA VAL A 263 -1.07 -21.07 24.97
C VAL A 263 -0.79 -19.64 25.43
N LEU A 264 0.18 -18.93 24.82
CA LEU A 264 0.55 -17.58 25.27
C LEU A 264 0.30 -16.45 24.25
N THR A 265 -0.25 -16.74 23.06
CA THR A 265 -0.69 -15.69 22.10
C THR A 265 -2.20 -15.68 21.87
N SER A 266 -2.97 -16.43 22.66
CA SER A 266 -4.44 -16.55 22.57
C SER A 266 -5.21 -15.35 23.11
N THR A 267 -4.74 -14.12 22.84
CA THR A 267 -5.47 -12.88 23.18
C THR A 267 -5.61 -11.92 22.00
N GLU A 268 -4.88 -12.09 20.90
CA GLU A 268 -5.13 -11.33 19.68
C GLU A 268 -5.87 -12.18 18.66
N ARG A 269 -7.20 -12.16 18.79
CA ARG A 269 -8.11 -12.47 17.69
C ARG A 269 -7.60 -11.71 16.45
N PRO A 270 -7.46 -12.33 15.26
CA PRO A 270 -7.02 -11.61 14.08
C PRO A 270 -7.89 -10.38 13.94
N GLY A 271 -7.25 -9.21 13.92
CA GLY A 271 -7.95 -7.94 13.76
C GLY A 271 -8.83 -7.97 12.50
N PHE A 272 -9.69 -6.97 12.33
CA PHE A 272 -10.61 -6.90 11.18
C PHE A 272 -9.94 -7.25 9.84
N THR A 273 -8.74 -6.75 9.60
CA THR A 273 -7.93 -7.04 8.41
C THR A 273 -7.58 -8.52 8.25
N GLY A 274 -7.20 -9.20 9.32
CA GLY A 274 -6.87 -10.63 9.32
C GLY A 274 -8.09 -11.51 9.06
N LYS A 275 -9.31 -11.04 9.39
CA LYS A 275 -10.55 -11.75 9.04
C LYS A 275 -10.99 -11.52 7.60
N VAL A 276 -10.66 -10.38 7.01
CA VAL A 276 -11.00 -10.04 5.62
C VAL A 276 -10.05 -10.70 4.61
N GLN A 277 -8.77 -10.88 4.96
CA GLN A 277 -7.78 -11.44 4.05
C GLN A 277 -8.17 -12.81 3.44
N PRO A 278 -8.73 -13.78 4.19
CA PRO A 278 -9.21 -15.04 3.60
C PRO A 278 -10.30 -14.84 2.55
N TRP A 279 -11.17 -13.84 2.70
CA TRP A 279 -12.22 -13.53 1.72
C TRP A 279 -11.65 -13.00 0.41
N VAL A 280 -10.63 -12.14 0.48
CA VAL A 280 -9.96 -11.61 -0.71
C VAL A 280 -9.29 -12.75 -1.48
N LEU A 281 -8.56 -13.61 -0.76
CA LEU A 281 -7.88 -14.76 -1.37
C LEU A 281 -8.88 -15.79 -1.95
N ALA A 282 -9.98 -16.05 -1.25
CA ALA A 282 -11.04 -16.92 -1.73
C ALA A 282 -11.75 -16.35 -2.97
N ALA A 283 -11.97 -15.03 -3.01
CA ALA A 283 -12.54 -14.36 -4.18
C ALA A 283 -11.59 -14.41 -5.39
N ASP A 284 -10.30 -14.16 -5.19
CA ASP A 284 -9.30 -14.21 -6.26
C ASP A 284 -9.13 -15.63 -6.81
N SER A 285 -9.12 -16.64 -5.94
CA SER A 285 -9.04 -18.04 -6.36
C SER A 285 -10.33 -18.52 -7.04
N ALA A 286 -11.50 -18.10 -6.59
CA ALA A 286 -12.76 -18.37 -7.29
C ALA A 286 -12.79 -17.73 -8.68
N LYS A 287 -12.26 -16.50 -8.81
CA LYS A 287 -12.11 -15.84 -10.10
C LYS A 287 -11.18 -16.62 -11.02
N ILE A 288 -10.03 -17.09 -10.53
CA ILE A 288 -9.11 -17.89 -11.34
C ILE A 288 -9.75 -19.21 -11.75
N ALA A 289 -10.37 -19.94 -10.82
CA ALA A 289 -11.00 -21.22 -11.09
C ALA A 289 -12.15 -21.11 -12.12
N THR A 290 -12.93 -20.03 -12.06
CA THR A 290 -13.99 -19.78 -13.07
C THR A 290 -13.41 -19.44 -14.43
N LEU A 291 -12.32 -18.69 -14.50
CA LEU A 291 -11.63 -18.41 -15.76
C LEU A 291 -10.99 -19.67 -16.37
N GLU A 292 -10.38 -20.50 -15.53
CA GLU A 292 -9.79 -21.79 -15.93
C GLU A 292 -10.87 -22.73 -16.46
N ASN A 293 -11.99 -22.91 -15.75
CA ASN A 293 -13.09 -23.75 -16.24
C ASN A 293 -13.68 -23.23 -17.56
N VAL A 294 -13.78 -21.90 -17.75
CA VAL A 294 -14.22 -21.35 -19.05
C VAL A 294 -13.19 -21.64 -20.14
N ALA A 295 -11.89 -21.51 -19.85
CA ALA A 295 -10.84 -21.85 -20.80
C ALA A 295 -10.88 -23.34 -21.19
N GLU A 296 -10.99 -24.25 -20.21
CA GLU A 296 -11.11 -25.69 -20.44
C GLU A 296 -12.34 -26.04 -21.30
N GLN A 297 -13.49 -25.38 -21.06
CA GLN A 297 -14.70 -25.59 -21.85
C GLN A 297 -14.55 -25.07 -23.29
N VAL A 298 -13.85 -23.94 -23.49
CA VAL A 298 -13.55 -23.40 -24.82
C VAL A 298 -12.58 -24.31 -25.56
N GLU A 299 -11.53 -24.79 -24.91
CA GLU A 299 -10.58 -25.75 -25.49
C GLU A 299 -11.27 -27.07 -25.84
N SER A 300 -12.10 -27.60 -24.94
CA SER A 300 -12.91 -28.80 -25.21
C SER A 300 -13.88 -28.60 -26.37
N GLY A 301 -14.50 -27.42 -26.47
CA GLY A 301 -15.37 -27.04 -27.58
C GLY A 301 -14.61 -26.94 -28.91
N GLN A 302 -13.39 -26.40 -28.89
CA GLN A 302 -12.53 -26.32 -30.07
C GLN A 302 -12.08 -27.70 -30.53
N LEU A 303 -11.67 -28.58 -29.59
CA LEU A 303 -11.32 -29.97 -29.91
C LEU A 303 -12.52 -30.75 -30.46
N ALA A 304 -13.72 -30.54 -29.91
CA ALA A 304 -14.94 -31.15 -30.44
C ALA A 304 -15.29 -30.64 -31.85
N LEU A 305 -15.08 -29.35 -32.12
CA LEU A 305 -15.26 -28.76 -33.44
C LEU A 305 -14.26 -29.36 -34.43
N GLU A 306 -12.97 -29.39 -34.08
CA GLU A 306 -11.93 -29.97 -34.93
C GLU A 306 -12.22 -31.44 -35.24
N ALA A 307 -12.60 -32.23 -34.22
CA ALA A 307 -13.03 -33.61 -34.41
C ALA A 307 -14.23 -33.71 -35.36
N SER A 308 -15.24 -32.84 -35.20
CA SER A 308 -16.40 -32.81 -36.11
C SER A 308 -16.00 -32.44 -37.54
N MET A 309 -15.07 -31.50 -37.72
CA MET A 309 -14.58 -31.07 -39.02
C MET A 309 -13.80 -32.19 -39.71
N GLN A 310 -12.95 -32.90 -38.97
CA GLN A 310 -12.25 -34.09 -39.47
C GLN A 310 -13.25 -35.18 -39.90
N THR A 311 -14.27 -35.47 -39.08
CA THR A 311 -15.30 -36.45 -39.48
C THR A 311 -16.09 -36.01 -40.72
N LEU A 312 -16.35 -34.71 -40.89
CA LEU A 312 -17.01 -34.19 -42.10
C LEU A 312 -16.11 -34.31 -43.33
N GLN A 313 -14.80 -34.05 -43.20
CA GLN A 313 -13.83 -34.25 -44.28
C GLN A 313 -13.72 -35.73 -44.67
N GLU A 314 -13.74 -36.65 -43.70
CA GLU A 314 -13.78 -38.09 -43.96
C GLU A 314 -15.06 -38.50 -44.70
N ILE A 315 -16.22 -37.97 -44.30
CA ILE A 315 -17.50 -38.22 -44.97
C ILE A 315 -17.45 -37.66 -46.41
N ASP A 316 -16.94 -36.45 -46.61
CA ASP A 316 -16.79 -35.83 -47.93
C ASP A 316 -15.89 -36.66 -48.87
N HIS A 317 -14.78 -37.19 -48.34
CA HIS A 317 -13.93 -38.14 -49.04
C HIS A 317 -14.68 -39.44 -49.39
N LEU A 318 -15.49 -39.99 -48.49
CA LEU A 318 -16.30 -41.19 -48.75
C LEU A 318 -17.42 -40.95 -49.78
N LEU A 319 -17.96 -39.74 -49.87
CA LEU A 319 -18.95 -39.36 -50.87
C LEU A 319 -18.34 -39.07 -52.25
N GLY A 320 -17.01 -39.16 -52.39
CA GLY A 320 -16.30 -38.93 -53.65
C GLY A 320 -16.30 -37.47 -54.10
N GLN A 321 -16.55 -36.54 -53.16
CA GLN A 321 -16.50 -35.09 -53.43
C GLN A 321 -15.08 -34.52 -53.28
N GLY A 322 -14.14 -35.30 -52.73
CA GLY A 322 -12.73 -34.93 -52.56
C GLY A 322 -11.84 -35.01 -53.80
N GLU A 323 -12.38 -35.34 -54.98
CA GLU A 323 -11.67 -35.29 -56.27
C GLU A 323 -12.27 -34.17 -57.16
N VAL A 324 -12.15 -32.93 -56.71
CA VAL A 324 -12.16 -31.78 -57.61
C VAL A 324 -10.85 -31.04 -57.40
N GLU A 325 -9.92 -31.39 -58.29
CA GLU A 325 -8.77 -30.63 -58.77
C GLU A 325 -8.47 -29.34 -57.99
N GLN A 326 -7.37 -29.38 -57.23
CA GLN A 326 -6.49 -28.23 -57.08
C GLN A 326 -5.95 -27.87 -58.48
N ASP A 327 -6.76 -27.17 -59.27
CA ASP A 327 -6.24 -26.32 -60.33
C ASP A 327 -6.04 -24.93 -59.73
N GLU A 328 -4.76 -24.57 -59.61
CA GLU A 328 -4.34 -23.20 -59.43
C GLU A 328 -4.88 -22.34 -60.56
N GLU A 329 -5.66 -21.30 -60.24
CA GLU A 329 -5.53 -20.02 -60.94
C GLU A 329 -5.57 -18.84 -59.95
N PRO A 330 -4.82 -17.76 -60.23
CA PRO A 330 -4.51 -16.72 -59.27
C PRO A 330 -5.55 -15.60 -59.23
N GLN A 331 -5.60 -14.93 -58.08
CA GLN A 331 -5.88 -13.50 -57.92
C GLN A 331 -7.31 -13.00 -58.25
N ALA A 332 -8.09 -12.78 -57.19
CA ALA A 332 -9.00 -11.63 -57.13
C ALA A 332 -9.06 -11.10 -55.69
N ASP A 333 -8.72 -9.83 -55.55
CA ASP A 333 -8.89 -9.00 -54.37
C ASP A 333 -10.29 -9.12 -53.75
N THR A 334 -10.39 -9.49 -52.48
CA THR A 334 -11.47 -9.03 -51.60
C THR A 334 -10.90 -8.77 -50.21
N THR A 335 -10.49 -7.52 -49.99
CA THR A 335 -10.38 -6.93 -48.66
C THR A 335 -11.76 -6.96 -47.98
N GLU A 336 -12.00 -7.94 -47.13
CA GLU A 336 -13.12 -7.94 -46.18
C GLU A 336 -12.70 -8.47 -44.79
N ASP A 337 -11.45 -8.21 -44.41
CA ASP A 337 -11.05 -8.13 -43.01
C ASP A 337 -11.57 -6.82 -42.41
N ASP A 338 -12.86 -6.72 -42.06
CA ASP A 338 -13.35 -5.67 -41.13
C ASP A 338 -14.82 -5.79 -40.65
N PHE A 339 -15.39 -7.00 -40.56
CA PHE A 339 -16.75 -7.14 -40.01
C PHE A 339 -16.81 -7.41 -38.48
N TRP A 340 -15.73 -7.87 -37.86
CA TRP A 340 -15.80 -8.41 -36.48
C TRP A 340 -15.31 -7.46 -35.37
N LEU A 341 -14.89 -6.23 -35.68
CA LEU A 341 -14.40 -5.27 -34.67
C LEU A 341 -15.44 -4.23 -34.19
N ALA A 342 -16.69 -4.30 -34.64
CA ALA A 342 -17.74 -3.39 -34.21
C ALA A 342 -18.81 -4.11 -33.38
N THR A 343 -18.72 -3.95 -32.04
CA THR A 343 -19.82 -3.57 -31.12
C THR A 343 -19.78 -4.32 -29.78
N GLY A 344 -19.08 -3.72 -28.82
CA GLY A 344 -19.51 -3.79 -27.42
C GLY A 344 -20.62 -2.76 -27.18
N SER A 345 -21.83 -3.22 -26.81
CA SER A 345 -22.79 -2.53 -25.91
C SER A 345 -24.25 -2.98 -26.15
N LYS A 346 -24.77 -3.72 -25.16
CA LYS A 346 -26.17 -3.72 -24.67
C LYS A 346 -27.25 -4.41 -25.52
N THR A 347 -27.81 -5.45 -24.90
CA THR A 347 -29.14 -6.07 -25.16
C THR A 347 -30.29 -5.05 -24.90
N PRO A 348 -31.58 -5.31 -25.21
CA PRO A 348 -32.21 -6.62 -25.42
C PRO A 348 -33.31 -6.74 -26.51
N SER A 349 -33.65 -8.01 -26.78
CA SER A 349 -34.95 -8.51 -27.26
C SER A 349 -35.39 -8.15 -28.70
N LYS A 350 -35.56 -9.20 -29.52
CA LYS A 350 -36.83 -9.48 -30.20
C LYS A 350 -36.81 -10.84 -30.90
N ALA A 351 -37.93 -11.54 -30.71
CA ALA A 351 -38.27 -12.83 -31.28
C ALA A 351 -38.13 -12.87 -32.80
N ARG A 352 -37.52 -13.94 -33.32
CA ARG A 352 -37.57 -14.28 -34.74
C ARG A 352 -38.64 -15.35 -34.95
N LYS A 353 -39.75 -14.91 -35.56
CA LYS A 353 -40.78 -15.76 -36.15
C LYS A 353 -40.22 -16.44 -37.39
N HIS A 354 -40.59 -17.70 -37.56
CA HIS A 354 -40.51 -18.46 -38.79
C HIS A 354 -41.05 -17.67 -39.99
N THR A 355 -40.28 -17.65 -41.08
CA THR A 355 -40.82 -17.39 -42.42
C THR A 355 -40.26 -18.42 -43.38
N GLU A 356 -41.13 -19.34 -43.79
CA GLU A 356 -41.01 -20.16 -44.98
C GLU A 356 -40.87 -19.30 -46.24
N LYS A 357 -40.08 -19.82 -47.20
CA LYS A 357 -40.14 -19.70 -48.68
C LYS A 357 -38.72 -19.94 -49.20
N LYS A 358 -38.44 -20.66 -50.29
CA LYS A 358 -39.23 -21.35 -51.31
C LYS A 358 -38.21 -22.20 -52.07
N LYS A 359 -38.54 -23.47 -52.33
CA LYS A 359 -37.72 -24.42 -53.11
C LYS A 359 -37.36 -23.82 -54.49
N VAL A 360 -36.07 -23.78 -54.80
CA VAL A 360 -35.57 -23.85 -56.18
C VAL A 360 -35.09 -25.28 -56.37
N SER A 361 -35.66 -25.94 -57.36
CA SER A 361 -35.32 -27.29 -57.77
C SER A 361 -34.03 -27.25 -58.58
N GLU A 362 -32.95 -27.76 -58.01
CA GLU A 362 -31.88 -28.37 -58.79
C GLU A 362 -31.85 -29.84 -58.43
N GLN A 363 -32.11 -30.67 -59.44
CA GLN A 363 -32.04 -32.11 -59.37
C GLN A 363 -30.56 -32.49 -59.15
N SER A 364 -30.11 -32.50 -57.91
CA SER A 364 -28.91 -33.25 -57.54
C SER A 364 -29.23 -34.72 -57.78
N ARG A 365 -28.53 -35.32 -58.75
CA ARG A 365 -28.52 -36.76 -59.00
C ARG A 365 -28.47 -37.50 -57.66
N ASP A 366 -29.53 -38.25 -57.40
CA ASP A 366 -29.66 -39.06 -56.21
C ASP A 366 -28.52 -40.07 -56.16
N ALA A 367 -27.74 -40.05 -55.07
CA ALA A 367 -26.55 -40.88 -54.84
C ALA A 367 -26.85 -42.39 -54.86
N TRP A 368 -28.13 -42.76 -54.90
CA TRP A 368 -28.65 -44.13 -54.92
C TRP A 368 -29.05 -44.62 -56.32
N SER A 369 -28.98 -43.76 -57.34
CA SER A 369 -29.37 -44.12 -58.72
C SER A 369 -28.43 -45.12 -59.41
N GLY A 370 -27.25 -45.39 -58.85
CA GLY A 370 -26.27 -46.36 -59.37
C GLY A 370 -26.41 -47.79 -58.82
N LEU A 371 -27.23 -48.02 -57.79
CA LEU A 371 -27.34 -49.34 -57.16
C LEU A 371 -28.42 -50.20 -57.85
N HIS A 372 -28.16 -50.62 -59.09
CA HIS A 372 -28.97 -51.66 -59.73
C HIS A 372 -28.63 -53.02 -59.13
N GLY A 373 -29.48 -53.49 -58.22
CA GLY A 373 -29.46 -54.85 -57.69
C GLY A 373 -29.89 -55.86 -58.76
N ASN A 374 -28.95 -56.36 -59.56
CA ASN A 374 -29.12 -57.63 -60.27
C ASN A 374 -28.67 -58.77 -59.34
N LEU A 375 -29.52 -59.11 -58.36
CA LEU A 375 -29.45 -60.41 -57.72
C LEU A 375 -30.06 -61.42 -58.70
N GLY A 376 -29.18 -62.13 -59.40
CA GLY A 376 -29.56 -63.19 -60.33
C GLY A 376 -30.45 -64.23 -59.67
N LEU A 377 -31.64 -64.42 -60.24
CA LEU A 377 -32.45 -65.62 -60.07
C LEU A 377 -31.61 -66.82 -60.56
N ILE A 378 -30.95 -67.49 -59.62
CA ILE A 378 -30.39 -68.83 -59.85
C ILE A 378 -31.57 -69.79 -59.96
N GLY A 379 -31.57 -70.49 -61.10
CA GLY A 379 -32.67 -71.29 -61.60
C GLY A 379 -33.20 -72.35 -60.64
N GLN A 380 -34.52 -72.44 -60.67
CA GLN A 380 -35.29 -73.61 -60.28
C GLN A 380 -35.22 -74.58 -61.48
N GLU A 381 -34.36 -75.60 -61.41
CA GLU A 381 -34.42 -76.72 -62.35
C GLU A 381 -35.22 -77.87 -61.71
N ASP A 382 -36.31 -78.21 -62.39
CA ASP A 382 -37.10 -79.41 -62.19
C ASP A 382 -36.24 -80.66 -62.42
N THR A 383 -36.35 -81.65 -61.54
CA THR A 383 -36.08 -83.06 -61.88
C THR A 383 -37.20 -83.94 -61.37
N ALA A 384 -37.84 -84.62 -62.33
CA ALA A 384 -38.77 -85.73 -62.16
C ALA A 384 -38.11 -86.99 -61.61
#